data_AF-A0A950VKE6-F1
#
_entry.id   AF-A0A950VKE6-F1
#
_cell.length_a   1.000
_cell.length_b   1.000
_cell.length_c   1.000
_cell.angle_alpha   90.00
_cell.angle_beta   90.00
_cell.angle_gamma   90.00
#
_symmetry.space_group_name_H-M   'P 1'
#
loop_
_entity.id
_entity.type
_entity.pdbx_description
1 polymer ?
#
loop_
_entity_poly.entity_id
_entity_poly.type
_entity_poly.pdbx_seq_one_letter_code
_entity_poly.pdbx_strand_id
1 'polypeptide(L)'
;VLEAGSAEEALQVSAAHAGPIQLLVSDVVMPQMSGRQLAESLGPLRPEMRVLYLSGYTDDAVLRHGLLKAESAFLQKPFTINSLLRKVREVLDQGPAAAEAPPSGISSSYLDVPGQREEAETSPGCPVSSR
;
A
#
# COMPACT_ATOMS: atom_id res chain seq x y z
N VAL A 1 7.66 -15.36 -21.16
CA VAL A 1 7.13 -14.06 -20.71
C VAL A 1 5.83 -13.82 -21.46
N LEU A 2 4.82 -13.26 -20.81
CA LEU A 2 3.58 -12.85 -21.46
C LEU A 2 3.62 -11.33 -21.58
N GLU A 3 3.40 -10.82 -22.79
CA GLU A 3 3.50 -9.40 -23.11
C GLU A 3 2.10 -8.83 -23.36
N ALA A 4 1.91 -7.56 -22.99
CA ALA A 4 0.69 -6.81 -23.23
C ALA A 4 1.08 -5.32 -23.39
N GLY A 5 0.51 -4.66 -24.40
CA GLY A 5 0.69 -3.24 -24.66
C GLY A 5 -0.26 -2.35 -23.85
N SER A 6 -1.29 -2.92 -23.23
CA SER A 6 -2.25 -2.20 -22.39
C SER A 6 -2.72 -3.03 -21.20
N ALA A 7 -3.33 -2.38 -20.20
CA ALA A 7 -3.93 -3.07 -19.07
C ALA A 7 -5.10 -3.99 -19.48
N GLU A 8 -5.89 -3.59 -20.48
CA GLU A 8 -6.98 -4.42 -21.00
C GLU A 8 -6.44 -5.69 -21.67
N GLU A 9 -5.41 -5.56 -22.49
CA GLU A 9 -4.74 -6.71 -23.12
C GLU A 9 -4.11 -7.61 -22.05
N ALA A 10 -3.54 -7.04 -20.99
CA ALA A 10 -2.98 -7.82 -19.88
C ALA A 10 -4.05 -8.66 -19.16
N LEU A 11 -5.26 -8.14 -18.98
CA LEU A 11 -6.39 -8.91 -18.43
C LEU A 11 -6.79 -10.06 -19.35
N GLN A 12 -6.86 -9.82 -20.66
CA GLN A 12 -7.21 -10.84 -21.65
C GLN A 12 -6.14 -11.94 -21.71
N VAL A 13 -4.86 -11.57 -21.77
CA VAL A 13 -3.72 -12.50 -21.79
C VAL A 13 -3.65 -13.30 -20.49
N SER A 14 -3.89 -12.65 -19.34
CA SER A 14 -3.95 -13.33 -18.05
C SER A 14 -5.11 -14.32 -17.97
N ALA A 15 -6.28 -13.99 -18.51
CA ALA A 15 -7.44 -14.89 -18.54
C ALA A 15 -7.24 -16.08 -19.48
N ALA A 16 -6.59 -15.87 -20.64
CA ALA A 16 -6.30 -16.94 -21.60
C ALA A 16 -5.18 -17.89 -21.12
N HIS A 17 -4.34 -17.45 -20.20
CA HIS A 17 -3.21 -18.24 -19.71
C HIS A 17 -3.59 -19.12 -18.51
N ALA A 18 -3.68 -20.44 -18.73
CA ALA A 18 -4.02 -21.40 -17.67
C ALA A 18 -2.91 -21.60 -16.60
N GLY A 19 -1.66 -21.24 -16.90
CA GLY A 19 -0.51 -21.44 -16.00
C GLY A 19 -0.41 -20.39 -14.88
N PRO A 20 0.49 -20.60 -13.89
CA PRO A 20 0.75 -19.64 -12.83
C PRO A 20 1.51 -18.42 -13.37
N ILE A 21 1.01 -17.23 -13.06
CA ILE A 21 1.72 -15.96 -13.27
C ILE A 21 2.25 -15.52 -11.90
N GLN A 22 3.56 -15.65 -11.71
CA GLN A 22 4.22 -15.38 -10.42
C GLN A 22 4.56 -13.90 -10.24
N LEU A 23 4.70 -13.15 -11.34
CA LEU A 23 5.08 -11.75 -11.30
C LEU A 23 4.44 -10.97 -12.45
N LEU A 24 3.73 -9.90 -12.08
CA LEU A 24 3.31 -8.82 -12.96
C LEU A 24 4.34 -7.68 -12.87
N VAL A 25 4.86 -7.25 -14.03
CA VAL A 25 5.67 -6.04 -14.13
C VAL A 25 4.87 -5.01 -14.91
N SER A 26 4.58 -3.85 -14.32
CA SER A 26 3.73 -2.82 -14.94
C SER A 26 4.24 -1.42 -14.62
N ASP A 27 4.08 -0.48 -15.56
CA ASP A 27 4.16 0.94 -15.20
C ASP A 27 3.02 1.29 -14.23
N VAL A 28 3.26 2.24 -13.34
CA VAL A 28 2.19 2.80 -12.51
C VAL A 28 1.24 3.62 -13.37
N VAL A 29 1.79 4.44 -14.26
CA VAL A 29 1.02 5.36 -15.09
C VAL A 29 0.88 4.76 -16.48
N MET A 30 -0.34 4.35 -16.80
CA MET A 30 -0.73 3.90 -18.13
C MET A 30 -2.05 4.58 -18.51
N PRO A 31 -2.34 4.78 -19.80
CA PRO A 31 -3.63 5.27 -20.26
C PRO A 31 -4.78 4.35 -19.81
N GLN A 32 -5.96 4.94 -19.55
CA GLN A 32 -7.22 4.26 -19.19
C GLN A 32 -7.23 3.57 -17.82
N MET A 33 -6.26 2.70 -17.54
CA MET A 33 -6.17 1.93 -16.30
C MET A 33 -4.72 1.92 -15.82
N SER A 34 -4.53 2.34 -14.56
CA SER A 34 -3.21 2.32 -13.92
C SER A 34 -2.73 0.90 -13.64
N GLY A 35 -1.41 0.70 -13.53
CA GLY A 35 -0.86 -0.61 -13.14
C GLY A 35 -1.40 -1.09 -11.79
N ARG A 36 -1.73 -0.16 -10.89
CA ARG A 36 -2.34 -0.47 -9.59
C ARG A 36 -3.74 -1.06 -9.75
N GLN A 37 -4.60 -0.44 -10.57
CA GLN A 37 -5.93 -0.96 -10.83
C GLN A 37 -5.87 -2.34 -11.49
N LEU A 38 -4.90 -2.55 -12.39
CA LEU A 38 -4.67 -3.84 -13.03
C LEU A 38 -4.31 -4.92 -11.99
N ALA A 39 -3.38 -4.61 -11.09
CA ALA A 39 -3.00 -5.49 -10.00
C ALA A 39 -4.18 -5.79 -9.04
N GLU A 40 -4.99 -4.79 -8.70
CA GLU A 40 -6.19 -4.96 -7.89
C GLU A 40 -7.22 -5.87 -8.57
N SER A 41 -7.30 -5.82 -9.90
CA SER A 41 -8.20 -6.67 -10.69
C SER A 41 -7.70 -8.11 -10.81
N LEU A 42 -6.38 -8.31 -10.93
CA LEU A 42 -5.77 -9.62 -11.08
C LEU A 42 -5.48 -10.33 -9.75
N GLY A 43 -5.27 -9.58 -8.66
CA GLY A 43 -4.95 -10.12 -7.34
C GLY A 43 -5.93 -11.19 -6.84
N PRO A 44 -7.26 -10.97 -6.90
CA PRO A 44 -8.24 -11.99 -6.51
C PRO A 44 -8.22 -13.25 -7.38
N LEU A 45 -7.83 -13.11 -8.66
CA LEU A 45 -7.75 -14.23 -9.61
C LEU A 45 -6.44 -15.01 -9.48
N ARG A 46 -5.38 -14.36 -8.97
CA ARG A 46 -4.03 -14.90 -8.88
C ARG A 46 -3.39 -14.49 -7.55
N PRO A 47 -3.78 -15.12 -6.43
CA PRO A 47 -3.33 -14.72 -5.09
C PRO A 47 -1.82 -14.91 -4.87
N GLU A 48 -1.18 -15.80 -5.63
CA GLU A 48 0.27 -16.03 -5.58
C GLU A 48 1.07 -15.04 -6.42
N MET A 49 0.40 -14.24 -7.26
CA MET A 49 1.03 -13.30 -8.17
C MET A 49 1.61 -12.12 -7.38
N ARG A 50 2.87 -11.81 -7.66
CA ARG A 50 3.53 -10.60 -7.18
C ARG A 50 3.41 -9.48 -8.19
N VAL A 51 3.63 -8.26 -7.71
CA VAL A 51 3.57 -7.07 -8.55
C VAL A 51 4.86 -6.30 -8.36
N LEU A 52 5.48 -5.91 -9.47
CA LEU A 52 6.60 -4.98 -9.53
C LEU A 52 6.17 -3.80 -10.39
N TYR A 53 6.08 -2.65 -9.74
CA TYR A 53 5.73 -1.41 -10.42
C TYR A 53 6.98 -0.68 -10.93
N LEU A 54 6.90 -0.14 -12.13
CA LEU A 54 7.90 0.76 -12.69
C LEU A 54 7.38 2.19 -12.54
N SER A 55 8.06 3.05 -11.78
CA SER A 55 7.64 4.44 -11.54
C SER A 55 8.59 5.43 -12.24
N GLY A 56 8.07 6.55 -12.74
CA GLY A 56 8.82 7.40 -13.68
C GLY A 56 8.77 8.91 -13.49
N TYR A 57 8.09 9.45 -12.48
CA TYR A 57 8.08 10.90 -12.24
C TYR A 57 8.19 11.21 -10.74
N THR A 58 8.81 12.33 -10.41
CA THR A 58 9.11 12.79 -9.04
C THR A 58 7.88 13.07 -8.17
N ASP A 59 6.66 12.98 -8.72
CA ASP A 59 5.40 13.30 -8.05
C ASP A 59 4.74 12.09 -7.36
N ASP A 60 5.43 10.94 -7.36
CA ASP A 60 4.98 9.70 -6.71
C ASP A 60 5.13 9.71 -5.17
N ALA A 61 5.29 10.88 -4.55
CA ALA A 61 5.26 11.02 -3.09
C ALA A 61 3.91 10.58 -2.50
N VAL A 62 2.84 10.68 -3.27
CA VAL A 62 1.50 10.19 -2.90
C VAL A 62 1.45 8.64 -2.92
N LEU A 63 2.21 7.97 -3.79
CA LEU A 63 2.36 6.52 -3.77
C LEU A 63 3.09 6.05 -2.50
N ARG A 64 4.10 6.81 -2.03
CA ARG A 64 4.85 6.47 -0.81
C ARG A 64 3.98 6.42 0.44
N HIS A 65 2.93 7.24 0.57
CA HIS A 65 2.09 7.27 1.77
C HIS A 65 0.97 6.24 1.78
N GLY A 66 0.45 5.80 0.62
CA GLY A 66 -0.60 4.78 0.54
C GLY A 66 -0.11 3.33 0.42
N LEU A 67 1.16 3.13 0.04
CA LEU A 67 1.74 1.81 -0.29
C LEU A 67 2.78 1.32 0.72
N LEU A 68 2.79 1.86 1.94
CA LEU A 68 3.71 1.50 3.04
C LEU A 68 3.67 0.03 3.47
N LYS A 69 2.85 -0.83 2.85
CA LYS A 69 2.91 -2.29 3.03
C LYS A 69 3.82 -3.03 2.05
N ALA A 70 4.31 -2.39 0.98
CA ALA A 70 5.08 -3.08 -0.06
C ALA A 70 6.22 -2.21 -0.62
N GLU A 71 7.05 -1.64 0.26
CA GLU A 71 8.25 -0.87 -0.13
C GLU A 71 9.21 -1.67 -1.04
N SER A 72 9.10 -3.00 -1.06
CA SER A 72 9.93 -3.89 -1.88
C SER A 72 9.51 -4.01 -3.35
N ALA A 73 8.32 -3.53 -3.74
CA ALA A 73 7.66 -3.84 -5.01
C ALA A 73 7.75 -2.74 -6.10
N PHE A 74 8.76 -1.86 -6.04
CA PHE A 74 8.89 -0.74 -6.97
C PHE A 74 10.31 -0.61 -7.56
N LEU A 75 10.39 -0.18 -8.82
CA LEU A 75 11.63 0.17 -9.51
C LEU A 75 11.49 1.55 -10.17
N GLN A 76 12.33 2.49 -9.74
CA GLN A 76 12.33 3.85 -10.25
C GLN A 76 13.04 3.94 -11.60
N LYS A 77 12.46 4.67 -12.55
CA LYS A 77 13.07 5.05 -13.82
C LYS A 77 13.90 6.34 -13.65
N PRO A 78 15.04 6.47 -14.35
CA PRO A 78 15.65 5.45 -15.22
C PRO A 78 16.28 4.32 -14.40
N PHE A 79 16.21 3.10 -14.92
CA PHE A 79 16.83 1.91 -14.31
C PHE A 79 17.74 1.20 -15.31
N THR A 80 18.69 0.44 -14.77
CA THR A 80 19.54 -0.47 -15.54
C THR A 80 18.90 -1.86 -15.63
N ILE A 81 19.33 -2.66 -16.61
CA ILE A 81 18.95 -4.08 -16.70
C ILE A 81 19.31 -4.83 -15.40
N ASN A 82 20.50 -4.56 -14.85
CA ASN A 82 20.94 -5.19 -13.59
C ASN A 82 20.03 -4.86 -12.41
N SER A 83 19.58 -3.60 -12.29
CA SER A 83 18.62 -3.23 -11.24
C SER A 83 17.26 -3.87 -11.44
N LEU A 84 16.79 -4.05 -12.68
CA LEU A 84 15.54 -4.78 -12.94
C LEU A 84 15.66 -6.25 -12.55
N LEU A 85 16.72 -6.93 -12.98
CA LEU A 85 16.96 -8.34 -12.67
C LEU A 85 17.06 -8.59 -11.16
N ARG A 86 17.81 -7.73 -10.45
CA ARG A 86 17.91 -7.80 -8.99
C ARG A 86 16.54 -7.66 -8.36
N LYS A 87 15.74 -6.70 -8.82
CA LYS A 87 14.41 -6.43 -8.25
C LYS A 87 13.42 -7.56 -8.51
N VAL A 88 13.42 -8.12 -9.72
CA VAL A 88 12.64 -9.31 -10.07
C VAL A 88 12.98 -10.47 -9.14
N ARG A 89 14.29 -10.70 -8.90
CA ARG A 89 14.73 -11.77 -7.99
C ARG A 89 14.28 -11.50 -6.54
N GLU A 90 14.49 -10.29 -6.04
CA GLU A 90 14.05 -9.87 -4.69
C GLU A 90 12.55 -10.12 -4.48
N VAL A 91 11.71 -9.78 -5.47
CA VAL A 91 10.25 -9.91 -5.37
C VAL A 91 9.80 -11.37 -5.44
N LEU A 92 10.42 -12.18 -6.30
CA LEU A 92 10.11 -13.60 -6.41
C LEU A 92 10.55 -14.39 -5.16
N ASP A 93 11.66 -14.00 -4.53
CA ASP A 93 12.21 -14.69 -3.36
C ASP A 93 11.46 -14.43 -2.06
N GLN A 94 10.62 -13.40 -2.00
CA GLN A 94 9.95 -12.98 -0.77
C GLN A 94 8.85 -13.94 -0.26
N GLY A 95 8.49 -15.03 -0.96
CA GLY A 95 7.46 -16.00 -0.54
C GLY A 95 6.03 -15.41 -0.43
N PRO A 96 4.96 -16.06 -0.96
CA PRO A 96 3.66 -15.41 -1.24
C PRO A 96 3.19 -14.50 -0.09
N ALA A 97 2.79 -13.25 -0.41
CA ALA A 97 2.41 -12.20 0.55
C ALA A 97 1.13 -12.49 1.36
N ALA A 98 0.70 -13.75 1.41
CA ALA A 98 -0.47 -14.22 2.13
C ALA A 98 -0.06 -15.07 3.34
N ALA A 99 0.66 -14.48 4.32
CA ALA A 99 0.79 -15.07 5.65
C ALA A 99 1.26 -14.09 6.76
N GLU A 100 1.11 -12.78 6.62
CA GLU A 100 1.16 -11.91 7.80
C GLU A 100 -0.22 -11.31 8.02
N ALA A 101 -0.99 -12.00 8.87
CA ALA A 101 -2.13 -11.43 9.58
C ALA A 101 -1.72 -10.06 10.14
N PRO A 102 -2.65 -9.09 10.22
CA PRO A 102 -2.35 -7.84 10.93
C PRO A 102 -1.75 -8.19 12.30
N PRO A 103 -0.72 -7.48 12.79
CA PRO A 103 -0.26 -7.70 14.15
C PRO A 103 -1.47 -7.58 15.06
N SER A 104 -1.93 -8.71 15.60
CA SER A 104 -2.81 -8.82 16.74
C SER A 104 -2.07 -8.19 17.91
N GLY A 105 -2.06 -6.87 17.93
CA GLY A 105 -1.06 -6.08 18.64
C GLY A 105 -1.09 -4.60 18.33
N ILE A 106 -2.20 -4.04 17.85
CA ILE A 106 -2.52 -2.69 18.34
C ILE A 106 -3.11 -2.86 19.73
N SER A 107 -2.21 -2.83 20.72
CA SER A 107 -2.60 -2.50 22.09
C SER A 107 -3.43 -1.24 22.01
N SER A 108 -4.69 -1.37 22.38
CA SER A 108 -5.63 -0.28 22.56
C SER A 108 -5.10 0.67 23.64
N SER A 109 -4.23 1.60 23.25
CA SER A 109 -3.70 2.60 24.17
C SER A 109 -3.27 3.86 23.41
N TYR A 110 -4.23 4.51 22.74
CA TYR A 110 -4.28 5.94 22.36
C TYR A 110 -5.70 6.14 21.81
N LEU A 111 -6.64 6.92 22.36
CA LEU A 111 -6.54 8.07 23.25
C LEU A 111 -7.49 7.93 24.45
N ASP A 112 -6.89 7.95 25.63
CA ASP A 112 -7.44 8.62 26.80
C ASP A 112 -7.61 10.10 26.44
N VAL A 113 -8.82 10.64 26.55
CA VAL A 113 -9.05 12.08 26.51
C VAL A 113 -8.96 12.55 27.96
N PRO A 114 -7.83 13.12 28.42
CA PRO A 114 -7.79 13.73 29.73
C PRO A 114 -8.76 14.91 29.73
N GLY A 115 -9.67 14.86 30.69
CA GLY A 115 -10.72 15.85 30.87
C GLY A 115 -10.17 17.28 30.90
N GLN A 116 -10.85 18.15 30.17
CA GLN A 116 -10.74 19.59 30.38
C GLN A 116 -11.27 19.91 31.78
N ARG A 117 -10.37 19.97 32.75
CA ARG A 117 -10.55 20.77 33.97
C ARG A 117 -9.83 22.08 33.73
N GLU A 118 -10.60 23.06 33.30
CA GLU A 118 -10.19 24.45 33.40
C GLU A 118 -10.41 24.86 34.88
N GLU A 119 -9.31 24.93 35.62
CA GLU A 119 -9.27 25.48 36.97
C GLU A 119 -8.96 26.97 36.89
N ALA A 120 -9.96 27.81 37.12
CA ALA A 120 -9.87 29.14 37.71
C ALA A 120 -11.33 29.58 37.91
N GLU A 121 -11.85 29.78 39.12
CA GLU A 121 -11.39 30.82 40.03
C GLU A 121 -11.89 30.52 41.45
N THR A 122 -10.96 30.58 42.39
CA THR A 122 -11.23 30.57 43.83
C THR A 122 -11.80 31.91 44.25
N SER A 123 -13.05 31.96 44.74
CA SER A 123 -13.33 32.70 45.97
C SER A 123 -14.70 32.40 46.59
N PRO A 124 -14.79 32.45 47.93
CA PRO A 124 -15.71 31.64 48.71
C PRO A 124 -17.02 32.37 49.02
N GLY A 125 -18.10 31.58 49.13
CA GLY A 125 -19.29 31.98 49.84
C GLY A 125 -18.97 32.23 51.32
N CYS A 126 -19.13 33.46 51.78
CA CYS A 126 -19.33 33.77 53.19
C CYS A 126 -20.75 33.34 53.61
N PRO A 127 -20.92 32.68 54.76
CA PRO A 127 -22.22 32.21 55.25
C PRO A 127 -22.93 33.27 56.12
N VAL A 128 -24.27 33.28 56.04
CA VAL A 128 -25.31 33.72 57.01
C VAL A 128 -24.98 34.79 58.08
N SER A 129 -25.79 35.86 58.14
CA SER A 129 -26.43 36.32 59.39
C SER A 129 -27.52 37.40 59.18
N SER A 130 -28.76 37.05 59.54
CA SER A 130 -29.74 37.80 60.37
C SER A 130 -29.68 39.34 60.43
N ARG A 131 -30.71 40.05 59.91
CA ARG A 131 -31.71 40.82 60.68
C ARG A 131 -32.75 41.51 59.79
#